data_AF-A0A3N5UEH1-F1
#
_entry.id   AF-A0A3N5UEH1-F1
#
_cell.length_a   1.000
_cell.length_b   1.000
_cell.length_c   1.000
_cell.angle_alpha   90.00
_cell.angle_beta   90.00
_cell.angle_gamma   90.00
#
_symmetry.space_group_name_H-M   'P 1'
#
loop_
_entity.id
_entity.type
_entity.pdbx_description
1 polymer ?
#
loop_
_entity_poly.entity_id
_entity_poly.type
_entity_poly.pdbx_seq_one_letter_code
_entity_poly.pdbx_strand_id
1 'polypeptide(L)'
;MSPEEKPRKPVLLRNGNPQGNPMNAPRCGAKTRQGTACRGPAMANGRCRMHGGASTGPRTPEGLERSRRARLKHGYYCAENIARRREIRRLMAQYEDFLAQMSQRQTGGSGTMDLP
;
A
#
# COMPACT_ATOMS: atom_id res chain seq x y z
N MET A 1 -4.24 46.41 34.96
CA MET A 1 -3.96 44.96 34.96
C MET A 1 -5.26 44.26 34.65
N SER A 2 -5.41 43.76 33.42
CA SER A 2 -6.67 43.13 33.00
C SER A 2 -6.89 41.84 33.80
N PRO A 3 -8.13 41.54 34.24
CA PRO A 3 -8.39 40.34 35.03
C PRO A 3 -8.05 39.11 34.20
N GLU A 4 -7.18 38.25 34.73
CA GLU A 4 -6.84 36.96 34.16
C GLU A 4 -8.11 36.13 33.98
N GLU A 5 -8.61 36.07 32.75
CA GLU A 5 -9.74 35.23 32.38
C GLU A 5 -9.33 33.77 32.56
N LYS A 6 -9.68 33.19 33.71
CA LYS A 6 -9.39 31.78 33.98
C LYS A 6 -10.05 30.93 32.89
N PRO A 7 -9.31 30.03 32.21
CA PRO A 7 -9.87 29.24 31.12
C PRO A 7 -11.05 28.42 31.65
N ARG A 8 -12.22 28.61 31.05
CA ARG A 8 -13.42 27.84 31.40
C ARG A 8 -13.12 26.36 31.16
N LYS A 9 -13.35 25.51 32.17
CA LYS A 9 -13.20 24.06 32.01
C LYS A 9 -14.13 23.59 30.88
N PRO A 10 -13.64 22.84 29.90
CA PRO A 10 -14.47 22.37 28.80
C PRO A 10 -15.57 21.47 29.37
N VAL A 11 -16.81 21.72 28.96
CA VAL A 11 -17.93 20.85 29.30
C VAL A 11 -17.70 19.51 28.59
N LEU A 12 -17.53 18.45 29.35
CA LEU A 12 -17.32 17.11 28.81
C LEU A 12 -18.66 16.48 28.43
N LEU A 13 -18.70 15.80 27.30
CA LEU A 13 -19.81 14.94 26.91
C LEU A 13 -19.79 13.64 27.72
N ARG A 14 -20.80 12.80 27.50
CA ARG A 14 -20.87 11.43 28.04
C ARG A 14 -19.55 10.68 27.75
N ASN A 15 -19.09 9.91 28.74
CA ASN A 15 -17.83 9.15 28.72
C ASN A 15 -16.55 10.01 28.72
N GLY A 16 -16.64 11.30 29.11
CA GLY A 16 -15.47 12.17 29.21
C GLY A 16 -14.97 12.71 27.86
N ASN A 17 -15.76 12.57 26.79
CA ASN A 17 -15.35 13.04 25.47
C ASN A 17 -15.37 14.58 25.42
N PRO A 18 -14.35 15.22 24.82
CA PRO A 18 -14.35 16.66 24.60
C PRO A 18 -15.41 17.03 23.55
N GLN A 19 -15.99 18.22 23.68
CA GLN A 19 -16.85 18.78 22.64
C GLN A 19 -16.04 19.05 21.38
N GLY A 20 -16.35 18.33 20.30
CA GLY A 20 -15.71 18.52 19.00
C GLY A 20 -16.38 19.65 18.23
N ASN A 21 -15.61 20.63 17.76
CA ASN A 21 -16.09 21.61 16.78
C ASN A 21 -15.82 21.08 15.35
N PRO A 22 -16.84 20.65 14.58
CA PRO A 22 -16.66 20.13 13.22
C PRO A 22 -16.17 21.20 12.22
N MET A 23 -16.17 22.48 12.58
CA MET A 23 -15.58 23.54 11.74
C MET A 23 -14.04 23.52 11.79
N ASN A 24 -13.47 23.15 12.94
CA ASN A 24 -12.01 23.06 13.12
C ASN A 24 -11.42 21.75 12.58
N ALA A 25 -12.27 20.75 12.30
CA ALA A 25 -11.82 19.49 11.76
C ALA A 25 -11.33 19.64 10.30
N PRO A 26 -10.27 18.93 9.90
CA PRO A 26 -9.83 18.89 8.50
C PRO A 26 -10.95 18.37 7.59
N ARG A 27 -10.91 18.71 6.30
CA ARG A 27 -11.92 18.29 5.33
C ARG A 27 -11.57 16.92 4.76
N CYS A 28 -12.57 16.05 4.59
CA CYS A 28 -12.39 14.67 4.14
C CYS A 28 -11.70 14.51 2.78
N GLY A 29 -11.99 15.40 1.82
CA GLY A 29 -11.37 15.40 0.50
C GLY A 29 -11.63 14.18 -0.39
N ALA A 30 -12.48 13.22 0.02
CA ALA A 30 -12.84 12.08 -0.83
C ALA A 30 -13.67 12.54 -2.03
N LYS A 31 -13.49 11.89 -3.19
CA LYS A 31 -14.28 12.19 -4.38
C LYS A 31 -15.74 11.80 -4.15
N THR A 32 -16.64 12.77 -4.25
CA THR A 32 -18.09 12.53 -4.15
C THR A 32 -18.63 11.96 -5.46
N ARG A 33 -19.89 11.50 -5.45
CA ARG A 33 -20.59 11.04 -6.66
C ARG A 33 -20.68 12.12 -7.75
N GLN A 34 -20.67 13.40 -7.36
CA GLN A 34 -20.68 14.55 -8.27
C GLN A 34 -19.27 14.91 -8.78
N GLY A 35 -18.24 14.14 -8.42
CA GLY A 35 -16.86 14.38 -8.84
C GLY A 35 -16.10 15.44 -8.03
N THR A 36 -16.76 16.13 -7.11
CA THR A 36 -16.14 17.17 -6.26
C THR A 36 -15.51 16.59 -4.99
N ALA A 37 -14.65 17.35 -4.32
CA ALA A 37 -14.04 16.94 -3.06
C ALA A 37 -15.02 17.05 -1.87
N CYS A 38 -15.06 16.03 -1.00
CA CYS A 38 -15.94 16.00 0.17
C CYS A 38 -15.54 17.06 1.21
N ARG A 39 -16.50 17.90 1.60
CA ARG A 39 -16.35 18.97 2.61
C ARG A 39 -16.74 18.54 4.03
N GLY A 40 -17.14 17.28 4.22
CA GLY A 40 -17.49 16.75 5.54
C GLY A 40 -16.29 16.78 6.49
N PRO A 41 -16.52 16.98 7.81
CA PRO A 41 -15.46 16.95 8.80
C PRO A 41 -14.81 15.56 8.82
N ALA A 42 -13.49 15.53 8.69
CA ALA A 42 -12.71 14.31 8.75
C ALA A 42 -12.59 13.81 10.19
N MET A 43 -12.57 12.49 10.34
CA MET A 43 -12.22 11.80 11.57
C MET A 43 -10.69 11.67 11.65
N ALA A 44 -10.18 11.03 12.72
CA ALA A 44 -8.75 10.86 12.93
C ALA A 44 -8.00 10.19 11.76
N ASN A 45 -8.68 9.38 10.95
CA ASN A 45 -8.10 8.75 9.76
C ASN A 45 -8.11 9.63 8.49
N GLY A 46 -8.50 10.90 8.60
CA GLY A 46 -8.55 11.85 7.48
C GLY A 46 -9.79 11.73 6.57
N ARG A 47 -10.72 10.80 6.84
CA ARG A 47 -11.98 10.66 6.10
C ARG A 47 -13.19 10.96 6.97
N CYS A 48 -14.26 11.47 6.38
CA CYS A 48 -15.51 11.68 7.11
C CYS A 48 -16.23 10.34 7.35
N ARG A 49 -17.18 10.33 8.29
CA ARG A 49 -18.00 9.16 8.62
C ARG A 49 -18.59 8.45 7.39
N MET A 50 -19.01 9.22 6.37
CA MET A 50 -19.62 8.69 5.15
C MET A 50 -18.62 8.13 4.12
N HIS A 51 -17.35 8.54 4.18
CA HIS A 51 -16.29 8.10 3.24
C HIS A 51 -15.26 7.20 3.93
N GLY A 52 -15.71 6.36 4.87
CA GLY A 52 -14.85 5.38 5.55
C GLY A 52 -14.15 5.91 6.81
N GLY A 53 -14.55 7.07 7.34
CA GLY A 53 -14.03 7.62 8.59
C GLY A 53 -14.16 6.66 9.78
N ALA A 54 -15.27 5.91 9.82
CA ALA A 54 -15.51 4.89 10.85
C ALA A 54 -14.84 3.54 10.53
N SER A 55 -14.40 3.35 9.29
CA SER A 55 -13.81 2.10 8.81
C SER A 55 -12.30 2.10 9.05
N THR A 56 -11.86 1.87 10.28
CA THR A 56 -10.41 1.89 10.61
C THR A 56 -9.67 0.59 10.30
N GLY A 57 -10.36 -0.43 9.79
CA GLY A 57 -9.78 -1.75 9.57
C GLY A 57 -9.50 -2.52 10.88
N PRO A 58 -9.00 -3.76 10.76
CA PRO A 58 -8.59 -4.56 11.92
C PRO A 58 -7.36 -3.97 12.61
N ARG A 59 -7.37 -3.92 13.94
CA ARG A 59 -6.26 -3.42 14.76
C ARG A 59 -5.46 -4.51 15.44
N THR A 60 -5.98 -5.73 15.48
CA THR A 60 -5.31 -6.89 16.09
C THR A 60 -4.49 -7.65 15.06
N PRO A 61 -3.38 -8.29 15.48
CA PRO A 61 -2.58 -9.15 14.60
C PRO A 61 -3.43 -10.23 13.92
N GLU A 62 -4.32 -10.87 14.67
CA GLU A 62 -5.24 -11.90 14.18
C GLU A 62 -6.21 -11.37 13.11
N GLY A 63 -6.76 -10.17 13.33
CA GLY A 63 -7.69 -9.54 12.39
C GLY A 63 -7.00 -9.11 11.09
N LEU A 64 -5.76 -8.63 11.20
CA LEU A 64 -4.90 -8.34 10.05
C LEU A 64 -4.63 -9.60 9.25
N GLU A 65 -4.28 -10.70 9.92
CA GLU A 65 -4.00 -11.98 9.26
C GLU A 65 -5.23 -12.58 8.58
N ARG A 66 -6.39 -12.53 9.25
CA ARG A 66 -7.67 -12.91 8.65
C ARG A 66 -7.95 -12.11 7.37
N SER A 67 -7.70 -10.80 7.41
CA SER A 67 -7.92 -9.92 6.26
C SER A 67 -6.95 -10.21 5.12
N ARG A 68 -5.68 -10.53 5.42
CA ARG A 68 -4.71 -10.99 4.40
C ARG A 68 -5.17 -12.28 3.75
N ARG A 69 -5.54 -13.28 4.56
CA ARG A 69 -6.02 -14.58 4.08
C ARG A 69 -7.27 -14.47 3.21
N ALA A 70 -8.24 -13.65 3.61
CA ALA A 70 -9.46 -13.42 2.83
C ALA A 70 -9.19 -12.84 1.43
N ARG A 71 -8.05 -12.14 1.24
CA ARG A 71 -7.65 -11.58 -0.07
C ARG A 71 -6.91 -12.59 -0.95
N LEU A 72 -6.46 -13.72 -0.40
CA LEU A 72 -5.80 -14.78 -1.15
C LEU A 72 -6.84 -15.60 -1.93
N LYS A 73 -6.89 -15.42 -3.25
CA LYS A 73 -7.74 -16.24 -4.14
C LYS A 73 -7.00 -17.46 -4.67
N HIS A 74 -5.92 -17.22 -5.42
CA HIS A 74 -5.10 -18.25 -6.07
C HIS A 74 -3.60 -18.06 -5.77
N GLY A 75 -3.26 -17.21 -4.79
CA GLY A 75 -1.88 -17.00 -4.34
C GLY A 75 -0.93 -16.29 -5.30
N TYR A 76 -1.29 -16.03 -6.57
CA TYR A 76 -0.36 -15.46 -7.56
C TYR A 76 0.28 -14.14 -7.16
N TYR A 77 -0.41 -13.31 -6.35
CA TYR A 77 0.11 -12.04 -5.85
C TYR A 77 0.61 -12.11 -4.40
N CYS A 78 0.75 -13.30 -3.81
CA CYS A 78 1.40 -13.43 -2.51
C CYS A 78 2.91 -13.17 -2.64
N ALA A 79 3.54 -12.75 -1.55
CA ALA A 79 4.95 -12.42 -1.52
C ALA A 79 5.83 -13.59 -2.00
N GLU A 80 5.51 -14.80 -1.56
CA GLU A 80 6.21 -16.03 -1.93
C GLU A 80 6.17 -16.30 -3.44
N ASN A 81 4.99 -16.27 -4.06
CA ASN A 81 4.86 -16.52 -5.51
C ASN A 81 5.48 -15.39 -6.34
N ILE A 82 5.41 -14.15 -5.87
CA ILE A 82 6.13 -13.03 -6.50
C ILE A 82 7.64 -13.28 -6.46
N ALA A 83 8.18 -13.70 -5.32
CA ALA A 83 9.59 -14.03 -5.16
C ALA A 83 9.99 -15.21 -6.07
N ARG A 84 9.20 -16.29 -6.07
CA ARG A 84 9.42 -17.47 -6.93
C ARG A 84 9.46 -17.08 -8.41
N ARG A 85 8.53 -16.25 -8.88
CA ARG A 85 8.54 -15.75 -10.28
C ARG A 85 9.71 -14.84 -10.60
N ARG A 86 10.20 -14.06 -9.63
CA ARG A 86 11.40 -13.24 -9.81
C ARG A 86 12.63 -14.14 -9.97
N GLU A 87 12.73 -15.17 -9.14
CA GLU A 87 13.84 -16.12 -9.19
C GLU A 87 13.85 -16.92 -10.48
N ILE A 88 12.70 -17.46 -10.89
CA ILE A 88 12.58 -18.17 -12.18
C ILE A 88 13.01 -17.26 -13.34
N ARG A 89 12.52 -16.01 -13.37
CA ARG A 89 12.93 -15.06 -14.42
C ARG A 89 14.42 -14.79 -14.44
N ARG A 90 15.05 -14.68 -13.26
CA ARG A 90 16.50 -14.51 -13.14
C ARG A 90 17.25 -15.72 -13.69
N LEU A 91 16.83 -16.93 -13.32
CA LEU A 91 17.45 -18.16 -13.79
C LEU A 91 17.32 -18.32 -15.31
N MET A 92 16.14 -18.02 -15.87
CA MET A 92 15.94 -18.09 -17.33
C MET A 92 16.86 -17.12 -18.06
N ALA A 93 17.03 -15.88 -17.56
CA ALA A 93 17.96 -14.92 -18.15
C ALA A 93 19.42 -15.42 -18.10
N GLN A 94 19.84 -16.00 -16.98
CA GLN A 94 21.18 -16.59 -16.85
C GLN A 94 21.40 -17.77 -17.82
N TYR A 95 20.37 -18.58 -18.03
CA TYR A 95 20.41 -19.69 -18.97
C TYR A 95 20.54 -19.21 -20.42
N GLU A 96 19.76 -18.19 -20.79
CA GLU A 96 19.86 -17.54 -22.11
C GLU A 96 21.25 -16.93 -22.34
N ASP A 97 21.81 -16.23 -21.36
CA ASP A 97 23.17 -15.68 -21.41
C ASP A 97 24.23 -16.79 -21.60
N PHE A 98 24.06 -17.92 -20.91
CA PHE A 98 24.95 -19.06 -21.01
C PHE A 98 24.91 -19.70 -22.40
N LEU A 99 23.72 -19.93 -22.96
CA LEU A 99 23.55 -20.47 -24.30
C LEU A 99 24.18 -19.55 -25.37
N ALA A 100 24.00 -18.24 -25.24
CA ALA A 100 24.59 -17.26 -26.13
C ALA A 100 26.14 -17.30 -26.10
N GLN A 101 26.74 -17.53 -24.93
CA GLN A 101 28.19 -17.69 -24.81
C GLN A 101 28.67 -19.00 -25.43
N MET A 102 27.92 -20.10 -25.29
CA MET A 102 28.28 -21.39 -25.89
C MET A 102 28.23 -21.35 -27.42
N SER A 103 27.24 -20.69 -28.02
CA SER A 103 27.14 -20.57 -29.48
C SER A 103 28.28 -19.77 -30.08
N GLN A 104 28.75 -18.71 -29.39
CA GLN A 104 29.88 -17.88 -29.83
C GLN A 104 31.22 -18.62 -29.84
N ARG A 105 31.41 -19.62 -28.96
CA ARG A 105 32.64 -20.43 -28.95
C ARG A 105 32.71 -21.41 -30.12
N GLN A 106 31.57 -21.88 -30.63
CA GLN A 106 31.53 -22.87 -31.71
C GLN A 106 31.78 -22.23 -33.09
N THR A 107 31.43 -20.97 -33.30
CA THR A 107 31.66 -20.27 -34.58
C THR A 107 33.11 -19.82 -34.79
N GLY A 108 33.96 -19.84 -33.75
CA GLY A 108 35.39 -19.50 -33.84
C GLY A 108 36.31 -20.67 -34.20
N GLY A 109 35.78 -21.88 -34.42
CA GLY A 109 36.57 -23.11 -34.59
C GLY A 109 36.68 -23.68 -36.00
N SER A 110 36.04 -23.09 -37.03
CA SER A 110 36.16 -23.57 -38.41
C SER A 110 37.25 -22.80 -39.17
N GLY A 111 38.50 -22.96 -38.74
CA GLY A 111 39.65 -22.69 -39.60
C GLY A 111 39.66 -23.71 -40.71
N THR A 112 39.31 -23.29 -41.93
CA THR A 112 39.47 -24.09 -43.15
C THR A 112 40.95 -24.38 -43.32
N MET A 113 41.36 -25.63 -43.11
CA MET A 113 42.68 -26.10 -43.55
C MET A 113 42.66 -26.18 -45.08
N ASP A 114 43.37 -25.26 -45.73
CA ASP A 114 43.71 -25.37 -47.14
C ASP A 114 44.56 -26.63 -47.35
N LEU A 115 44.03 -27.57 -48.14
CA LEU A 115 44.74 -28.77 -48.59
C LEU A 115 45.42 -28.49 -49.96
N PRO A 116 46.54 -29.18 -50.24
CA PRO A 116 47.67 -28.69 -51.05
C PRO A 116 47.39 -28.47 -52.53
#